data_AF-A0A8B6BGN6-F1
#
_entry.id   AF-A0A8B6BGN6-F1
#
_cell.length_a   1.000
_cell.length_b   1.000
_cell.length_c   1.000
_cell.angle_alpha   90.00
_cell.angle_beta   90.00
_cell.angle_gamma   90.00
#
_symmetry.space_group_name_H-M   'P 1'
#
loop_
_entity.id
_entity.type
_entity.pdbx_description
1 polymer ?
#
loop_
_entity_poly.entity_id
_entity_poly.type
_entity_poly.pdbx_seq_one_letter_code
_entity_poly.pdbx_strand_id
1 'polypeptide(L)'
;MPRLRQHERDRAVGMVQANMRHIDVANNFGVSKLTITGSMSRLRQTGSSNDRRRSGRPRETTLRQDRRIRFTHLRNRFFTSYNSARQSPGRHNPRIISPN
;
A
#
# COMPACT_ATOMS: atom_id res chain seq x y z
N MET A 1 -9.47 16.38 -7.93
CA MET A 1 -9.94 15.64 -9.13
C MET A 1 -10.88 14.52 -8.69
N PRO A 2 -12.08 14.42 -9.27
CA PRO A 2 -13.00 13.30 -9.04
C PRO A 2 -12.32 11.96 -9.35
N ARG A 3 -12.63 10.93 -8.57
CA ARG A 3 -12.13 9.56 -8.83
C ARG A 3 -13.13 8.82 -9.68
N LEU A 4 -12.66 8.24 -10.79
CA LEU A 4 -13.44 7.28 -11.59
C LEU A 4 -13.76 6.05 -10.74
N ARG A 5 -15.03 5.63 -10.76
CA ARG A 5 -15.47 4.35 -10.24
C ARG A 5 -14.92 3.22 -11.11
N GLN A 6 -14.91 2.00 -10.58
CA GLN A 6 -14.36 0.84 -11.28
C GLN A 6 -14.97 0.64 -12.68
N HIS A 7 -16.30 0.62 -12.77
CA HIS A 7 -17.00 0.46 -14.05
C HIS A 7 -16.72 1.61 -15.05
N GLU A 8 -16.48 2.84 -14.57
CA GLU A 8 -16.13 3.97 -15.43
C GLU A 8 -14.73 3.80 -16.00
N ARG A 9 -13.79 3.24 -15.22
CA ARG A 9 -12.46 2.88 -15.71
C ARG A 9 -12.53 1.79 -16.77
N ASP A 10 -13.33 0.76 -16.54
CA ASP A 10 -13.48 -0.34 -17.50
C ASP A 10 -14.06 0.17 -18.83
N ARG A 11 -15.06 1.05 -18.76
CA ARG A 11 -15.59 1.75 -19.95
C ARG A 11 -14.54 2.63 -20.62
N ALA A 12 -13.78 3.42 -19.87
CA ALA A 12 -12.73 4.28 -20.41
C ALA A 12 -11.62 3.46 -21.10
N VAL A 13 -11.26 2.30 -20.54
CA VAL A 13 -10.32 1.36 -21.17
C VAL A 13 -10.88 0.84 -22.49
N GLY A 14 -12.13 0.40 -22.51
CA GLY A 14 -12.78 -0.07 -23.74
C GLY A 14 -12.83 1.02 -24.82
N MET A 15 -13.15 2.27 -24.46
CA MET A 15 -13.14 3.41 -25.37
C MET A 15 -11.75 3.66 -25.98
N VAL A 16 -10.69 3.62 -25.17
CA VAL A 16 -9.32 3.78 -25.67
C VAL A 16 -8.91 2.60 -26.57
N GLN A 17 -9.32 1.38 -26.25
CA GLN A 17 -9.08 0.20 -27.09
C GLN A 17 -9.83 0.27 -28.42
N ALA A 18 -10.98 0.94 -28.47
CA ALA A 18 -11.70 1.29 -29.69
C ALA A 18 -11.10 2.48 -30.46
N ASN A 19 -9.82 2.83 -30.20
CA ASN A 19 -9.07 3.91 -30.82
C ASN A 19 -9.60 5.33 -30.56
N MET A 20 -10.41 5.55 -29.51
CA MET A 20 -10.79 6.91 -29.12
C MET A 20 -9.59 7.68 -28.53
N ARG A 21 -9.51 8.99 -28.80
CA ARG A 21 -8.42 9.82 -28.27
C ARG A 21 -8.61 9.98 -26.76
N HIS A 22 -7.50 9.95 -26.02
CA HIS A 22 -7.54 10.05 -24.56
C HIS A 22 -8.20 11.34 -24.04
N ILE A 23 -8.16 12.44 -24.82
CA ILE A 23 -8.79 13.71 -24.45
C ILE A 23 -10.32 13.62 -24.54
N ASP A 24 -10.85 12.96 -25.56
CA ASP A 24 -12.29 12.79 -25.77
C ASP A 24 -12.88 11.88 -24.69
N VAL A 25 -12.16 10.80 -24.37
CA VAL A 25 -12.52 9.91 -23.24
C VAL A 25 -12.50 10.68 -21.92
N ALA A 26 -11.49 11.52 -21.69
CA ALA A 26 -11.39 12.31 -20.47
C ALA A 26 -12.56 13.31 -20.33
N ASN A 27 -12.92 13.97 -21.44
CA ASN A 27 -14.06 14.89 -21.50
C ASN A 27 -15.38 14.16 -21.21
N ASN A 28 -15.58 12.96 -21.75
CA ASN A 28 -16.77 12.14 -21.50
C ASN A 28 -16.98 11.80 -20.00
N PHE A 29 -15.89 11.68 -19.23
CA PHE A 29 -15.96 11.40 -17.79
C PHE A 29 -15.70 12.64 -16.90
N GLY A 30 -15.50 13.83 -17.47
CA GLY A 30 -15.19 15.04 -16.70
C GLY A 30 -13.88 14.97 -15.90
N VAL A 31 -12.89 14.23 -16.39
CA VAL A 31 -11.57 14.07 -15.74
C VAL A 31 -10.45 14.67 -16.59
N SER A 32 -9.26 14.80 -16.00
CA SER A 32 -8.09 15.22 -16.79
C SER A 32 -7.61 14.11 -17.71
N LYS A 33 -7.04 14.48 -18.88
CA LYS A 33 -6.33 13.55 -19.78
C LYS A 33 -5.29 12.70 -19.06
N LEU A 34 -4.59 13.28 -18.06
CA LEU A 34 -3.59 12.58 -17.24
C LEU A 34 -4.19 11.40 -16.45
N THR A 35 -5.47 11.49 -16.09
CA THR A 35 -6.19 10.40 -15.43
C THR A 35 -6.32 9.19 -16.37
N ILE A 36 -6.65 9.42 -17.64
CA ILE A 36 -6.77 8.37 -18.66
C ILE A 36 -5.40 7.80 -19.02
N THR A 37 -4.39 8.63 -19.27
CA THR A 37 -3.03 8.16 -19.57
C THR A 37 -2.45 7.34 -18.43
N GLY A 38 -2.60 7.80 -17.18
CA GLY A 38 -2.18 7.07 -15.99
C GLY A 38 -2.93 5.75 -15.79
N SER A 39 -4.23 5.72 -16.11
CA SER A 39 -5.03 4.49 -16.05
C SER A 39 -4.57 3.46 -17.07
N MET A 40 -4.31 3.88 -18.31
CA MET A 40 -3.77 3.00 -19.36
C MET A 40 -2.36 2.50 -19.03
N SER A 41 -1.50 3.35 -18.48
CA SER A 41 -0.17 2.95 -18.01
C SER A 41 -0.25 1.89 -16.92
N ARG A 42 -1.13 2.07 -15.92
CA ARG A 42 -1.34 1.09 -14.85
C ARG A 42 -1.93 -0.23 -15.35
N LEU A 43 -2.87 -0.16 -16.28
CA LEU A 43 -3.43 -1.35 -16.93
C LEU A 43 -2.33 -2.15 -17.63
N ARG A 44 -1.44 -1.49 -18.39
CA ARG A 44 -0.31 -2.15 -19.05
C ARG A 44 0.66 -2.79 -18.06
N GLN A 45 0.89 -2.16 -16.90
CA GLN A 45 1.81 -2.67 -15.87
C GLN A 45 1.25 -3.84 -15.06
N THR A 46 -0.06 -3.85 -14.81
CA THR A 46 -0.67 -4.78 -13.83
C THR A 46 -1.70 -5.73 -14.42
N GLY A 47 -2.12 -5.51 -15.67
CA GLY A 47 -3.20 -6.25 -16.31
C GLY A 47 -4.59 -5.96 -15.74
N SER A 48 -4.70 -5.04 -14.77
CA SER A 48 -5.96 -4.73 -14.08
C SER A 48 -6.26 -3.24 -14.09
N SER A 49 -7.53 -2.90 -14.30
CA SER A 49 -8.10 -1.56 -14.13
C SER A 49 -8.45 -1.25 -12.67
N ASN A 50 -8.38 -2.24 -11.78
CA ASN A 50 -8.68 -2.09 -10.36
C ASN A 50 -7.72 -1.12 -9.66
N ASP A 51 -8.22 -0.50 -8.59
CA ASP A 51 -7.33 0.25 -7.70
C ASP A 51 -6.31 -0.68 -7.06
N ARG A 52 -5.05 -0.24 -7.09
CA ARG A 52 -3.99 -0.94 -6.38
C ARG A 52 -4.20 -0.75 -4.89
N ARG A 53 -4.18 -1.86 -4.14
CA ARG A 53 -4.09 -1.82 -2.68
C ARG A 53 -2.87 -1.02 -2.29
N ARG A 54 -3.07 0.01 -1.45
CA ARG A 54 -1.95 0.77 -0.88
C ARG A 54 -1.19 -0.13 0.09
N SER A 55 0.14 -0.02 0.11
CA SER A 55 0.99 -0.78 1.02
C SER A 55 0.77 -0.44 2.50
N GLY A 56 0.16 0.72 2.78
CA GLY A 56 0.00 1.23 4.15
C GLY A 56 1.33 1.62 4.78
N ARG A 57 1.30 1.95 6.08
CA ARG A 57 2.51 2.19 6.88
C ARG A 57 3.15 0.83 7.23
N PRO A 58 4.47 0.65 7.05
CA PRO A 58 5.13 -0.58 7.48
C PRO A 58 5.01 -0.77 8.99
N ARG A 59 4.99 -2.04 9.44
CA ARG A 59 5.04 -2.35 10.87
C ARG A 59 6.38 -1.97 11.45
N GLU A 60 6.37 -1.35 12.64
CA GLU A 60 7.57 -1.02 13.40
C GLU A 60 8.29 -2.27 13.92
N THR A 61 7.54 -3.32 14.28
CA THR A 61 8.10 -4.57 14.77
C THR A 61 8.19 -5.63 13.68
N THR A 62 9.19 -6.51 13.81
CA THR A 62 9.31 -7.73 13.01
C THR A 62 8.51 -8.87 13.63
N LEU A 63 8.16 -9.89 12.83
CA LEU A 63 7.46 -11.08 13.33
C LEU A 63 8.21 -11.78 14.48
N ARG A 64 9.54 -11.75 14.48
CA ARG A 64 10.37 -12.32 15.56
C ARG A 64 10.24 -11.50 16.84
N GLN A 65 10.26 -10.17 16.75
CA GLN A 65 10.05 -9.28 17.89
C GLN A 65 8.64 -9.47 18.46
N ASP A 66 7.60 -9.52 17.60
CA ASP A 66 6.22 -9.77 18.03
C ASP A 66 6.06 -11.08 18.80
N ARG A 67 6.72 -12.15 18.33
CA ARG A 67 6.73 -13.44 19.04
C ARG A 67 7.41 -13.32 20.40
N ARG A 68 8.55 -12.61 20.48
CA ARG A 68 9.26 -12.39 21.75
C ARG A 68 8.37 -11.62 22.73
N ILE A 69 7.78 -10.49 22.30
CA ILE A 69 6.86 -9.68 23.12
C ILE A 69 5.73 -10.56 23.65
N ARG A 70 5.09 -11.35 22.77
CA ARG A 70 4.02 -12.28 23.16
C ARG A 70 4.50 -13.26 24.23
N PHE A 71 5.62 -13.95 24.02
CA PHE A 71 6.12 -14.94 24.98
C PHE A 71 6.53 -14.32 26.30
N THR A 72 7.12 -13.13 26.30
CA THR A 72 7.51 -12.44 27.53
C THR A 72 6.30 -12.17 28.42
N HIS A 73 5.20 -11.65 27.84
CA HIS A 73 3.98 -11.39 28.62
C HIS A 73 3.23 -12.67 29.02
N LEU A 74 3.34 -13.76 28.23
CA LEU A 74 2.78 -15.06 28.62
C LEU A 74 3.52 -15.69 29.80
N ARG A 75 4.86 -15.59 29.83
CA ARG A 75 5.68 -16.16 30.92
C ARG A 75 5.72 -15.28 32.14
N ASN A 76 5.69 -13.96 31.96
CA ASN A 76 5.69 -12.99 33.04
C ASN A 76 4.56 -11.97 32.81
N ARG A 77 3.42 -12.23 33.46
CA ARG A 77 2.21 -11.43 33.33
C ARG A 77 2.40 -9.97 33.79
N PHE A 78 3.30 -9.73 34.74
CA PHE A 78 3.58 -8.40 35.30
C PHE A 78 4.64 -7.63 34.50
N PHE A 79 5.11 -8.18 33.38
CA PHE A 79 6.00 -7.44 32.48
C PHE A 79 5.24 -6.27 31.85
N THR A 80 5.75 -5.05 32.00
CA THR A 80 5.08 -3.84 31.50
C THR A 80 5.34 -3.64 30.01
N SER A 81 4.40 -2.96 29.34
CA SER A 81 4.54 -2.56 27.93
C SER A 81 5.77 -1.66 27.71
N TYR A 82 6.08 -0.79 28.67
CA TYR A 82 7.28 0.05 28.66
C TYR A 82 8.57 -0.79 28.58
N ASN A 83 8.67 -1.86 29.38
CA ASN A 83 9.83 -2.74 29.35
C ASN A 83 9.95 -3.49 28.01
N SER A 84 8.82 -3.96 27.46
CA SER A 84 8.75 -4.57 26.12
C SER A 84 9.24 -3.63 25.01
N ALA A 85 8.82 -2.37 25.06
CA ALA A 85 9.23 -1.36 24.09
C ALA A 85 10.73 -1.04 24.19
N ARG A 86 11.27 -0.85 25.40
CA ARG A 86 12.70 -0.56 25.61
C ARG A 86 13.63 -1.69 25.15
N GLN A 87 13.16 -2.94 25.22
CA GLN A 87 13.92 -4.12 24.78
C GLN A 87 13.76 -4.42 23.29
N SER A 88 12.75 -3.87 22.63
CA SER A 88 12.47 -4.12 21.21
C SER A 88 12.96 -2.93 20.38
N PRO A 89 14.10 -3.03 19.68
CA PRO A 89 14.66 -1.91 18.93
C PRO A 89 13.82 -1.49 17.70
N GLY A 90 12.72 -2.18 17.40
CA GLY A 90 11.91 -1.95 16.19
C GLY A 90 12.64 -2.36 14.91
N ARG A 91 12.19 -1.84 13.77
CA ARG A 91 12.78 -2.04 12.43
C ARG A 91 13.73 -0.92 12.02
N HIS A 92 13.65 0.24 12.67
CA HIS A 92 14.50 1.39 12.42
C HIS A 92 15.49 1.52 13.58
N ASN A 93 16.81 1.59 13.29
CA ASN A 93 17.92 1.55 14.26
C ASN A 93 18.03 0.25 15.10
N PRO A 94 18.42 -0.90 14.49
CA PRO A 94 18.79 -2.06 15.28
C PRO A 94 19.95 -1.68 16.22
N ARG A 95 19.79 -1.91 17.52
CA ARG A 95 20.90 -1.81 18.48
C ARG A 95 21.93 -2.88 18.10
N ILE A 96 23.01 -2.49 17.44
CA ILE A 96 24.14 -3.36 17.14
C ILE A 96 24.81 -3.63 18.48
N ILE A 97 24.59 -4.82 19.04
CA ILE A 97 25.37 -5.31 20.17
C ILE A 97 26.45 -6.20 19.57
N SER A 98 27.71 -5.76 19.65
CA SER A 98 28.87 -6.58 19.28
C SER A 98 28.95 -7.79 20.22
N PRO A 99 29.18 -9.01 19.71
CA PRO A 99 29.55 -10.12 20.58
C PRO A 99 30.98 -9.87 21.11
N ASN A 100 31.18 -10.17 22.40
CA ASN A 100 32.50 -10.36 23.02
C ASN A 100 32.93 -11.82 22.81
#